data_AF-A0A4Y2QZ04-F1
#
_entry.id   AF-A0A4Y2QZ04-F1
#
_cell.length_a   1.000
_cell.length_b   1.000
_cell.length_c   1.000
_cell.angle_alpha   90.00
_cell.angle_beta   90.00
_cell.angle_gamma   90.00
#
_symmetry.space_group_name_H-M   'P 1'
#
loop_
_entity.id
_entity.type
_entity.pdbx_description
1 polymer ?
#
loop_
_entity_poly.entity_id
_entity_poly.type
_entity_poly.pdbx_seq_one_letter_code
_entity_poly.pdbx_strand_id
1 'polypeptide(L)'
;MDTSGFRIDQLFSFLRISAYWFFEVHPEYKKLFKGFAHVPKAELPQNGKLLGHALSVMYALNSIVDNLNDPESLVQVLEKIGISHGPRNITGTHFQNLAVVLVNFLKEALGPSLMDSTAEEAWRKSLEVANSLIVKALEMKET
;
A
#
# COMPACT_ATOMS: atom_id res chain seq x y z
N MET A 1 4.52 -28.80 -1.74
CA MET A 1 4.63 -27.33 -1.74
C MET A 1 4.76 -26.94 -0.28
N ASP A 2 5.98 -26.67 0.15
CA ASP A 2 6.27 -26.32 1.54
C ASP A 2 5.83 -24.88 1.78
N THR A 3 4.86 -24.70 2.67
CA THR A 3 4.37 -23.38 3.11
C THR A 3 5.13 -22.88 4.35
N SER A 4 6.25 -23.51 4.72
CA SER A 4 7.24 -22.87 5.59
C SER A 4 7.79 -21.64 4.84
N GLY A 5 7.49 -20.42 5.19
CA GLY A 5 6.76 -19.86 6.31
C GLY A 5 7.26 -18.44 6.32
N PHE A 6 6.48 -17.50 5.77
CA PHE A 6 6.88 -16.10 5.81
C PHE A 6 6.97 -15.70 7.28
N ARG A 7 8.20 -15.59 7.78
CA ARG A 7 8.39 -15.43 9.21
C ARG A 7 8.02 -14.01 9.61
N ILE A 8 7.55 -13.84 10.84
CA ILE A 8 7.13 -12.53 11.37
C ILE A 8 8.28 -11.50 11.27
N ASP A 9 9.54 -11.93 11.41
CA ASP A 9 10.72 -11.09 11.20
C ASP A 9 10.89 -10.63 9.74
N GLN A 10 10.58 -11.50 8.77
CA GLN A 10 10.59 -11.14 7.35
C GLN A 10 9.44 -10.18 7.01
N LEU A 11 8.26 -10.36 7.62
CA LEU A 11 7.14 -9.41 7.48
C LEU A 11 7.50 -8.03 7.99
N PHE A 12 8.05 -7.92 9.20
CA PHE A 12 8.43 -6.63 9.73
C PHE A 12 9.58 -5.97 8.97
N SER A 13 10.53 -6.76 8.47
CA SER A 13 11.58 -6.23 7.58
C SER A 13 10.98 -5.67 6.28
N PHE A 14 10.10 -6.45 5.64
CA PHE A 14 9.42 -6.06 4.40
C PHE A 14 8.55 -4.79 4.59
N LEU A 15 7.76 -4.73 5.66
CA LEU A 15 6.94 -3.57 6.03
C LEU A 15 7.78 -2.32 6.29
N ARG A 16 8.92 -2.48 6.96
CA ARG A 16 9.83 -1.36 7.24
C ARG A 16 10.42 -0.81 5.95
N ILE A 17 10.91 -1.69 5.09
CA ILE A 17 11.58 -1.30 3.84
C ILE A 17 10.58 -0.63 2.89
N SER A 18 9.38 -1.20 2.72
CA SER A 18 8.37 -0.64 1.82
C SER A 18 7.94 0.77 2.23
N ALA A 19 7.63 0.95 3.52
CA ALA A 19 7.20 2.22 4.07
C ALA A 19 8.32 3.27 4.07
N TYR A 20 9.55 2.84 4.35
CA TYR A 20 10.73 3.70 4.27
C TYR A 20 11.00 4.14 2.83
N TRP A 21 10.94 3.22 1.87
CA TRP A 21 11.18 3.51 0.46
C TRP A 21 10.15 4.48 -0.12
N PHE A 22 8.88 4.38 0.27
CA PHE A 22 7.88 5.38 -0.14
C PHE A 22 8.28 6.82 0.23
N PHE A 23 8.87 7.02 1.41
CA PHE A 23 9.39 8.33 1.83
C PHE A 23 10.81 8.65 1.34
N GLU A 24 11.51 7.70 0.71
CA GLU A 24 12.70 8.00 -0.10
C GLU A 24 12.29 8.63 -1.44
N VAL A 25 11.27 8.07 -2.10
CA VAL A 25 10.80 8.53 -3.41
C VAL A 25 9.95 9.80 -3.29
N HIS A 26 9.09 9.87 -2.27
CA HIS A 26 8.17 10.99 -2.02
C HIS A 26 8.31 11.53 -0.60
N PRO A 27 9.45 12.16 -0.25
CA PRO A 27 9.69 12.67 1.11
C PRO A 27 8.64 13.70 1.56
N GLU A 28 8.06 14.45 0.63
CA GLU A 28 7.02 15.45 0.87
C GLU A 28 5.73 14.84 1.42
N TYR A 29 5.47 13.55 1.22
CA TYR A 29 4.25 12.88 1.70
C TYR A 29 4.27 12.58 3.18
N LYS A 30 5.45 12.54 3.82
CA LYS A 30 5.57 12.36 5.27
C LYS A 30 4.77 13.40 6.07
N LYS A 31 4.65 14.62 5.56
CA LYS A 31 3.89 15.70 6.22
C LYS A 31 2.39 15.41 6.33
N LEU A 32 1.86 14.53 5.49
CA LEU A 32 0.44 14.13 5.50
C LEU A 32 0.13 13.21 6.69
N PHE A 33 1.15 12.52 7.23
CA PHE A 33 1.02 11.61 8.35
C PHE A 33 1.23 12.33 9.68
N LYS A 34 0.23 13.12 10.11
CA LYS A 34 0.27 13.94 11.34
C LYS A 34 0.80 13.18 12.57
N GLY A 35 0.54 11.87 12.67
CA GLY A 35 0.98 11.02 13.77
C GLY A 35 2.51 10.88 13.92
N PHE A 36 3.28 11.04 12.84
CA PHE A 36 4.74 10.90 12.82
C PHE A 36 5.45 11.90 11.88
N ALA A 37 4.75 12.93 11.39
CA ALA A 37 5.31 13.94 10.48
C ALA A 37 6.57 14.64 11.02
N HIS A 38 6.69 14.78 12.34
CA HIS A 38 7.83 15.40 13.03
C HIS A 38 8.97 14.43 13.33
N VAL A 39 8.76 13.11 13.22
CA VAL A 39 9.76 12.10 13.58
C VAL A 39 10.89 12.10 12.56
N PRO A 40 12.18 12.13 12.96
CA PRO A 40 13.29 12.03 12.02
C PRO A 40 13.21 10.76 11.17
N LYS A 41 13.61 10.84 9.90
CA LYS A 41 13.51 9.72 8.96
C LYS A 41 14.27 8.47 9.44
N ALA A 42 15.42 8.66 10.08
CA ALA A 42 16.23 7.59 10.65
C ALA A 42 15.51 6.79 11.77
N GLU A 43 14.50 7.38 12.41
CA GLU A 43 13.73 6.77 13.49
C GLU A 43 12.39 6.16 13.00
N LEU A 44 12.00 6.44 11.76
CA LEU A 44 10.76 5.93 11.18
C LEU A 44 10.67 4.39 11.14
N PRO A 45 11.73 3.62 10.83
CA PRO A 45 11.63 2.16 10.78
C PRO A 45 11.20 1.51 12.10
N GLN A 46 11.35 2.20 13.24
CA GLN A 46 10.92 1.74 14.57
C GLN A 46 9.62 2.42 15.02
N ASN A 47 9.06 3.35 14.24
CA ASN A 47 7.87 4.08 14.62
C ASN A 47 6.60 3.20 14.52
N GLY A 48 5.98 2.91 15.67
CA GLY A 48 4.80 2.05 15.72
C GLY A 48 3.60 2.52 14.89
N LYS A 49 3.42 3.84 14.68
CA LYS A 49 2.33 4.36 13.84
C LYS A 49 2.60 4.10 12.35
N LEU A 50 3.85 4.24 11.92
CA LEU A 50 4.22 3.88 10.56
C LEU A 50 4.06 2.37 10.32
N LEU A 51 4.56 1.55 11.24
CA LEU A 51 4.44 0.09 11.15
C LEU A 51 2.98 -0.37 11.11
N GLY A 52 2.13 0.22 11.96
CA GLY A 52 0.69 -0.03 11.94
C GLY A 52 0.04 0.33 10.61
N HIS A 53 0.39 1.49 10.04
CA HIS A 53 -0.13 1.89 8.73
C HIS A 53 0.36 0.98 7.60
N ALA A 54 1.65 0.64 7.59
CA ALA A 54 2.23 -0.28 6.61
C ALA A 54 1.54 -1.65 6.66
N LEU A 55 1.24 -2.14 7.87
CA LEU A 55 0.48 -3.37 8.05
C LEU A 55 -0.96 -3.25 7.49
N SER A 56 -1.66 -2.15 7.72
CA SER A 56 -2.98 -1.90 7.10
C SER A 56 -2.92 -1.90 5.57
N VAL A 57 -1.85 -1.35 4.98
CA VAL A 57 -1.63 -1.38 3.53
C VAL A 57 -1.46 -2.82 3.04
N MET A 58 -0.66 -3.64 3.72
CA MET A 58 -0.52 -5.05 3.35
C MET A 58 -1.82 -5.84 3.46
N TYR A 59 -2.65 -5.56 4.47
CA TYR A 59 -3.98 -6.16 4.55
C TYR A 59 -4.87 -5.75 3.37
N ALA A 60 -4.85 -4.49 2.96
CA ALA A 60 -5.59 -4.04 1.79
C ALA A 60 -5.12 -4.74 0.50
N LEU A 61 -3.80 -4.92 0.33
CA LEU A 61 -3.24 -5.67 -0.80
C LEU A 61 -3.65 -7.14 -0.77
N ASN A 62 -3.64 -7.77 0.41
CA ASN A 62 -4.12 -9.14 0.58
C ASN A 62 -5.60 -9.26 0.21
N SER A 63 -6.44 -8.29 0.62
CA SER A 63 -7.84 -8.25 0.21
C SER A 63 -8.03 -8.11 -1.29
N ILE A 64 -7.17 -7.37 -2.01
CA ILE A 64 -7.22 -7.31 -3.47
C ILE A 64 -6.99 -8.69 -4.07
N VAL A 65 -6.00 -9.44 -3.58
CA VAL A 65 -5.68 -10.78 -4.06
C VAL A 65 -6.78 -11.79 -3.71
N ASP A 66 -7.25 -11.80 -2.46
CA ASP A 66 -8.25 -12.75 -1.97
C ASP A 66 -9.61 -12.58 -2.65
N ASN A 67 -9.95 -11.35 -3.08
CA ASN A 67 -11.24 -11.02 -3.66
C ASN A 67 -11.20 -10.85 -5.18
N LEU A 68 -10.19 -11.38 -5.88
CA LEU A 68 -10.13 -11.33 -7.35
C LEU A 68 -11.36 -11.98 -8.02
N ASN A 69 -11.98 -12.95 -7.36
CA ASN A 69 -13.19 -13.63 -7.83
C ASN A 69 -14.48 -13.14 -7.13
N ASP A 70 -14.38 -12.13 -6.27
CA ASP A 70 -15.51 -11.52 -5.57
C ASP A 70 -15.45 -9.99 -5.70
N PRO A 71 -15.85 -9.45 -6.86
CA PRO A 71 -15.72 -8.03 -7.15
C PRO A 71 -16.59 -7.16 -6.22
N GLU A 72 -17.71 -7.68 -5.71
CA GLU A 72 -18.61 -6.91 -4.84
C GLU A 72 -17.96 -6.66 -3.47
N SER A 73 -17.35 -7.70 -2.87
CA SER A 73 -16.60 -7.55 -1.63
C SER A 73 -15.38 -6.64 -1.81
N LEU A 74 -14.68 -6.78 -2.95
CA LEU A 74 -13.53 -5.95 -3.25
C LEU A 74 -13.88 -4.46 -3.37
N VAL A 75 -14.99 -4.12 -4.02
CA VAL A 75 -15.48 -2.73 -4.12
C VAL A 75 -15.70 -2.12 -2.74
N GLN A 76 -16.39 -2.83 -1.84
CA GLN A 76 -16.68 -2.33 -0.49
C GLN A 76 -15.40 -2.03 0.31
N VAL A 77 -14.39 -2.90 0.21
CA VAL A 77 -13.09 -2.69 0.88
C VAL A 77 -12.40 -1.43 0.35
N LEU A 78 -12.35 -1.26 -0.97
CA LEU A 78 -11.67 -0.16 -1.64
C LEU A 78 -12.38 1.18 -1.43
N GLU A 79 -13.72 1.19 -1.45
CA GLU A 79 -14.50 2.40 -1.15
C GLU A 79 -14.25 2.87 0.29
N LYS A 80 -14.23 1.95 1.26
CA LYS A 80 -13.89 2.27 2.66
C LYS A 80 -12.50 2.88 2.80
N ILE A 81 -11.53 2.40 2.00
CA ILE A 81 -10.19 3.01 1.96
C ILE A 81 -10.31 4.46 1.46
N GLY A 82 -10.96 4.71 0.32
CA GLY A 82 -11.15 6.06 -0.22
C GLY A 82 -11.84 7.00 0.78
N ILE A 83 -13.00 6.61 1.30
CA ILE A 83 -13.77 7.38 2.28
C ILE A 83 -12.90 7.77 3.49
N SER A 84 -12.15 6.81 4.05
CA SER A 84 -11.31 7.09 5.22
C SER A 84 -10.16 8.05 4.89
N HIS A 85 -9.67 8.08 3.64
CA HIS A 85 -8.53 8.92 3.22
C HIS A 85 -8.96 10.32 2.78
N GLY A 86 -10.21 10.53 2.35
CA GLY A 86 -10.76 11.83 1.95
C GLY A 86 -10.51 12.96 2.98
N PRO A 87 -10.89 12.79 4.26
CA PRO A 87 -10.67 13.79 5.32
C PRO A 87 -9.20 14.15 5.59
N ARG A 88 -8.26 13.38 5.05
CA ARG A 88 -6.81 13.59 5.20
C ARG A 88 -6.20 14.37 4.03
N ASN A 89 -7.03 14.89 3.12
CA ASN A 89 -6.63 15.59 1.89
C ASN A 89 -5.71 14.74 0.99
N ILE A 90 -5.92 13.43 1.01
CA ILE A 90 -5.26 12.52 0.09
C ILE A 90 -5.96 12.60 -1.25
N THR A 91 -5.18 12.60 -2.32
CA THR A 91 -5.64 12.74 -3.70
C THR A 91 -5.31 11.50 -4.51
N GLY A 92 -5.93 11.33 -5.67
CA GLY A 92 -5.63 10.21 -6.56
C GLY A 92 -4.16 10.13 -6.97
N THR A 93 -3.47 11.27 -7.10
CA THR A 93 -2.02 11.30 -7.37
C THR A 93 -1.20 10.60 -6.28
N HIS A 94 -1.59 10.72 -5.01
CA HIS A 94 -0.90 10.04 -3.92
C HIS A 94 -1.03 8.51 -4.03
N PHE A 95 -2.22 8.03 -4.36
CA PHE A 95 -2.47 6.59 -4.58
C PHE A 95 -1.78 6.05 -5.84
N GLN A 96 -1.74 6.82 -6.92
CA GLN A 96 -1.01 6.48 -8.14
C GLN A 96 0.49 6.35 -7.87
N ASN A 97 1.06 7.32 -7.16
CA ASN A 97 2.48 7.30 -6.79
C ASN A 97 2.80 6.12 -5.86
N LEU A 98 1.91 5.81 -4.91
CA LEU A 98 2.05 4.62 -4.06
C LEU A 98 2.03 3.34 -4.89
N ALA A 99 1.13 3.21 -5.87
CA ALA A 99 1.06 2.02 -6.73
C ALA A 99 2.36 1.81 -7.53
N VAL A 100 2.94 2.89 -8.08
CA VAL A 100 4.22 2.82 -8.80
C VAL A 100 5.35 2.37 -7.87
N VAL A 101 5.46 2.97 -6.68
CA VAL A 101 6.48 2.60 -5.69
C VAL A 101 6.30 1.15 -5.25
N LEU A 102 5.07 0.70 -5.01
CA LEU A 102 4.78 -0.66 -4.57
C LEU A 102 5.21 -1.70 -5.60
N VAL A 103 4.91 -1.50 -6.88
CA VAL A 103 5.33 -2.43 -7.95
C VAL A 103 6.85 -2.49 -8.04
N ASN A 104 7.53 -1.33 -8.01
CA ASN A 104 9.00 -1.29 -8.03
C ASN A 104 9.60 -1.98 -6.80
N PHE A 105 9.01 -1.79 -5.62
CA PHE A 105 9.43 -2.47 -4.41
C PHE A 105 9.24 -3.98 -4.49
N LEU A 106 8.11 -4.47 -4.99
CA LEU A 106 7.88 -5.89 -5.20
C LEU A 106 8.92 -6.50 -6.15
N LYS A 107 9.27 -5.79 -7.23
CA LYS A 107 10.32 -6.24 -8.16
C LYS A 107 11.68 -6.42 -7.48
N GLU A 108 12.13 -5.42 -6.72
CA GLU A 108 13.42 -5.52 -6.02
C GLU A 108 13.38 -6.54 -4.88
N ALA A 109 12.27 -6.66 -4.17
CA ALA A 109 12.16 -7.55 -3.00
C ALA A 109 11.98 -9.03 -3.38
N LEU A 110 11.26 -9.33 -4.46
CA LEU A 110 10.93 -10.69 -4.87
C LEU A 110 11.81 -11.22 -6.02
N GLY A 111 12.47 -10.31 -6.74
CA GLY A 111 13.35 -10.64 -7.84
C GLY A 111 12.64 -11.12 -9.12
N PRO A 112 13.38 -11.26 -10.22
CA PRO A 112 12.83 -11.48 -11.56
C PRO A 112 12.20 -12.87 -11.77
N SER A 113 12.44 -13.84 -10.88
CA SER A 113 11.80 -15.16 -10.96
C SER A 113 10.34 -15.14 -10.52
N LEU A 114 9.96 -14.19 -9.67
CA LEU A 114 8.58 -14.01 -9.18
C LEU A 114 7.91 -12.77 -9.77
N MET A 115 8.69 -11.73 -10.07
CA MET A 115 8.24 -10.48 -10.68
C MET A 115 8.75 -10.36 -12.12
N ASP A 116 8.33 -11.29 -12.97
CA ASP A 116 8.52 -11.19 -14.42
C ASP A 116 7.59 -10.12 -15.05
N SER A 117 7.65 -9.96 -16.37
CA SER A 117 6.84 -8.95 -17.09
C SER A 117 5.34 -9.17 -16.91
N THR A 118 4.89 -10.42 -16.85
CA THR A 118 3.48 -10.76 -16.71
C THR A 118 3.00 -10.47 -15.29
N ALA A 119 3.77 -10.83 -14.28
CA ALA A 119 3.48 -10.51 -12.89
C ALA A 119 3.48 -8.99 -12.66
N GLU A 120 4.43 -8.26 -13.24
CA GLU A 120 4.46 -6.79 -13.18
C GLU A 120 3.19 -6.17 -13.79
N GLU A 121 2.80 -6.59 -15.00
CA GLU A 121 1.60 -6.10 -15.67
C GLU A 121 0.33 -6.42 -14.86
N ALA A 122 0.23 -7.62 -14.31
CA ALA A 122 -0.89 -8.03 -13.47
C ALA A 122 -1.02 -7.12 -12.24
N TRP A 123 0.07 -6.89 -11.50
CA TRP A 123 0.06 -5.98 -10.35
C TRP A 123 -0.30 -4.54 -10.74
N ARG A 124 0.23 -4.04 -11.85
CA ARG A 124 -0.13 -2.70 -12.36
C ARG A 124 -1.62 -2.61 -12.65
N LYS A 125 -2.20 -3.62 -13.29
CA LYS A 125 -3.63 -3.64 -13.62
C LYS A 125 -4.50 -3.73 -12.38
N SER A 126 -4.16 -4.59 -11.43
CA SER A 126 -4.89 -4.73 -10.16
C SER A 126 -4.89 -3.41 -9.38
N LEU A 127 -3.74 -2.74 -9.28
CA LEU A 127 -3.62 -1.48 -8.56
C LEU A 127 -4.28 -0.31 -9.30
N GLU A 128 -4.29 -0.31 -10.64
CA GLU A 128 -5.02 0.66 -11.45
C GLU A 128 -6.52 0.59 -11.15
N VAL A 129 -7.10 -0.61 -11.21
CA VAL A 129 -8.52 -0.84 -10.90
C VAL A 129 -8.82 -0.46 -9.45
N ALA A 130 -7.98 -0.89 -8.51
CA ALA A 130 -8.14 -0.55 -7.10
C ALA A 130 -8.15 0.97 -6.86
N ASN A 131 -7.18 1.67 -7.48
CA ASN A 131 -7.08 3.12 -7.38
C ASN A 131 -8.29 3.83 -7.98
N SER A 132 -8.86 3.32 -9.08
CA SER A 132 -10.07 3.93 -9.68
C SER A 132 -11.25 3.95 -8.71
N LEU A 133 -11.45 2.87 -7.94
CA LEU A 133 -12.51 2.74 -6.95
C LEU A 133 -12.23 3.61 -5.71
N ILE A 134 -11.00 3.58 -5.21
CA ILE A 134 -10.56 4.43 -4.09
C ILE A 134 -10.75 5.91 -4.43
N VAL A 135 -10.33 6.34 -5.62
CA VAL A 135 -10.39 7.75 -6.04
C VAL A 135 -11.82 8.22 -6.17
N LYS A 136 -12.71 7.40 -6.73
CA LYS A 136 -14.15 7.68 -6.77
C LYS A 136 -14.72 7.90 -5.36
N ALA A 137 -14.21 7.14 -4.38
CA ALA A 137 -14.67 7.20 -2.99
C ALA A 137 -14.01 8.32 -2.16
N LEU A 138 -12.92 8.96 -2.62
CA LEU A 138 -12.25 10.06 -1.89
C LEU A 138 -13.17 11.27 -1.67
N GLU A 139 -14.11 11.48 -2.60
CA GLU A 139 -15.05 12.61 -2.60
C GLU A 139 -16.37 12.27 -1.88
N MET A 140 -16.57 11.00 -1.51
CA MET A 140 -17.75 10.56 -0.79
C MET A 140 -17.64 10.95 0.68
N LYS A 141 -18.69 11.58 1.21
CA LYS A 141 -18.80 11.86 2.65
C LYS A 141 -19.41 10.63 3.32
N GLU A 142 -18.90 10.23 4.49
CA GLU A 142 -19.66 9.32 5.37
C GLU A 142 -20.99 10.02 5.69
N THR A 143 -22.09 9.40 5.25
CA THR A 143 -23.47 9.81 5.57
C THR A 143 -23.84 9.46 7.00
#